data_AF-A0AA44Y2W1-F1
#
_entry.id   AF-A0AA44Y2W1-F1
#
_cell.length_a   1.000
_cell.length_b   1.000
_cell.length_c   1.000
_cell.angle_alpha   90.00
_cell.angle_beta   90.00
_cell.angle_gamma   90.00
#
_symmetry.space_group_name_H-M   'P 1'
#
loop_
_entity.id
_entity.type
_entity.pdbx_description
1 polymer ?
#
loop_
_entity_poly.entity_id
_entity_poly.type
_entity_poly.pdbx_seq_one_letter_code
_entity_poly.pdbx_strand_id
1 'polypeptide(L)'
;MKQERLSVDVAIVGAGPAGLSAAGAAARSGATGAIVDDNPRAGGQIWRQAVDATPAPAAAERLAVLRRPNVTHLAATRIVAETQPGTLLLEDDERGLLLEFRTLIVCSGARELLLPFPGWTLPGVTGAGGLQALIKYGLDVRGQRIVIAGSGPLLLASAATARHAGARVSHVLEQAAWRDVAGFGAGLWRWPSKLAQAAKLATAVYRPDAYVVEAFGDQRLERVRIRQGEREYEVDCDRLACGFGLVPNTVLPSHLGCRIEHGAVVVDAHQRTSRDGCFAAGECTGVGGSELAMVEGEIAGHAAIGQTAPLAALVEQRARWQAFADAVRERFAIREPIRRLARPDTLLCRCEDVRYDAVAPAHGWTAAKLQTRCGMGACQGRVCGAAAHALFGWTAPAPRTPLVPARVGTLMLDDTDMASCDGV
;
A
#
# COMPACT_ATOMS: atom_id res chain seq x y z
N MET A 1 -13.43 11.24 30.96
CA MET A 1 -12.27 11.19 30.04
C MET A 1 -12.13 12.57 29.44
N LYS A 2 -10.97 13.23 29.49
CA LYS A 2 -10.78 14.50 28.76
C LYS A 2 -10.87 14.15 27.27
N GLN A 3 -11.93 14.59 26.59
CA GLN A 3 -12.00 14.57 25.14
C GLN A 3 -10.86 15.46 24.64
N GLU A 4 -10.00 14.90 23.81
CA GLU A 4 -9.05 15.71 23.06
C GLU A 4 -9.63 15.90 21.67
N ARG A 5 -9.89 17.16 21.32
CA ARG A 5 -10.27 17.61 20.00
C ARG A 5 -9.09 18.38 19.41
N LEU A 6 -8.79 18.11 18.15
CA LEU A 6 -7.82 18.86 17.37
C LEU A 6 -8.53 19.37 16.11
N SER A 7 -8.48 20.69 15.87
CA SER A 7 -9.08 21.29 14.68
C SER A 7 -7.98 21.87 13.79
N VAL A 8 -8.01 21.56 12.49
CA VAL A 8 -7.01 22.00 11.51
C VAL A 8 -7.65 22.46 10.19
N ASP A 9 -6.90 23.19 9.37
CA ASP A 9 -7.33 23.53 8.02
C ASP A 9 -7.24 22.33 7.08
N VAL A 10 -6.17 21.54 7.19
CA VAL A 10 -5.88 20.41 6.29
C VAL A 10 -5.52 19.15 7.09
N ALA A 11 -6.37 18.13 7.02
CA ALA A 11 -6.04 16.79 7.49
C ALA A 11 -5.42 15.96 6.35
N ILE A 12 -4.34 15.25 6.63
CA ILE A 12 -3.61 14.42 5.66
C ILE A 12 -3.50 13.01 6.22
N VAL A 13 -4.01 12.03 5.46
CA VAL A 13 -4.01 10.62 5.87
C VAL A 13 -2.86 9.89 5.18
N GLY A 14 -1.81 9.60 5.92
CA GLY A 14 -0.61 8.90 5.49
C GLY A 14 0.60 9.84 5.41
N ALA A 15 1.71 9.44 6.02
CA ALA A 15 3.00 10.14 6.03
C ALA A 15 3.99 9.50 5.05
N GLY A 16 3.49 8.95 3.94
CA GLY A 16 4.31 8.50 2.80
C GLY A 16 4.73 9.65 1.88
N PRO A 17 5.37 9.35 0.73
CA PRO A 17 5.81 10.37 -0.23
C PRO A 17 4.73 11.36 -0.65
N ALA A 18 3.50 10.88 -0.94
CA ALA A 18 2.38 11.76 -1.29
C ALA A 18 1.98 12.68 -0.13
N GLY A 19 1.78 12.13 1.07
CA GLY A 19 1.34 12.93 2.21
C GLY A 19 2.38 13.94 2.70
N LEU A 20 3.67 13.57 2.69
CA LEU A 20 4.73 14.52 3.02
C LEU A 20 4.85 15.64 1.99
N SER A 21 4.67 15.35 0.70
CA SER A 21 4.59 16.39 -0.35
C SER A 21 3.36 17.26 -0.20
N ALA A 22 2.19 16.67 0.09
CA ALA A 22 0.94 17.40 0.32
C ALA A 22 1.06 18.36 1.52
N ALA A 23 1.59 17.87 2.63
CA ALA A 23 1.87 18.69 3.81
C ALA A 23 2.89 19.79 3.47
N GLY A 24 3.91 19.44 2.70
CA GLY A 24 4.95 20.38 2.27
C GLY A 24 4.39 21.54 1.45
N ALA A 25 3.40 21.26 0.60
CA ALA A 25 2.70 22.21 -0.26
C ALA A 25 1.69 23.06 0.51
N ALA A 26 0.83 22.43 1.31
CA ALA A 26 -0.18 23.11 2.11
C ALA A 26 0.44 24.01 3.20
N ALA A 27 1.46 23.53 3.92
CA ALA A 27 2.01 24.28 5.04
C ALA A 27 2.72 25.58 4.65
N ARG A 28 3.03 25.81 3.36
CA ARG A 28 3.63 27.06 2.86
C ARG A 28 2.69 28.26 2.94
N SER A 29 1.37 28.05 3.02
CA SER A 29 0.39 29.13 3.16
C SER A 29 0.16 29.58 4.60
N GLY A 30 0.76 28.91 5.58
CA GLY A 30 0.47 29.12 7.00
C GLY A 30 -0.76 28.35 7.51
N ALA A 31 -1.48 27.62 6.64
CA ALA A 31 -2.57 26.74 7.04
C ALA A 31 -2.11 25.72 8.10
N THR A 32 -2.96 25.48 9.10
CA THR A 32 -2.74 24.45 10.11
C THR A 32 -2.98 23.06 9.51
N GLY A 33 -2.06 22.13 9.75
CA GLY A 33 -2.13 20.79 9.18
C GLY A 33 -1.95 19.69 10.22
N ALA A 34 -2.67 18.58 10.05
CA ALA A 34 -2.43 17.34 10.78
C ALA A 34 -2.11 16.20 9.81
N ILE A 35 -1.00 15.48 10.04
CA ILE A 35 -0.67 14.26 9.30
C ILE A 35 -0.91 13.07 10.22
N VAL A 36 -1.83 12.19 9.83
CA VAL A 36 -2.18 10.96 10.55
C VAL A 36 -1.54 9.77 9.85
N ASP A 37 -0.72 8.97 10.54
CA ASP A 37 -0.13 7.76 9.98
C ASP A 37 -0.15 6.61 10.99
N ASP A 38 -0.47 5.41 10.51
CA ASP A 38 -0.55 4.22 11.35
C ASP A 38 0.81 3.61 11.68
N ASN A 39 1.88 4.02 10.97
CA ASN A 39 3.24 3.61 11.29
C ASN A 39 3.79 4.50 12.42
N PRO A 40 4.67 3.95 13.28
CA PRO A 40 5.35 4.74 14.29
C PRO A 40 6.25 5.85 13.73
N ARG A 41 6.58 5.79 12.44
CA ARG A 41 7.48 6.74 11.77
C ARG A 41 6.98 7.09 10.37
N ALA A 42 7.10 8.36 10.05
CA ALA A 42 6.86 8.87 8.71
C ALA A 42 7.89 8.33 7.70
N GLY A 43 7.51 8.39 6.42
CA GLY A 43 8.30 7.92 5.28
C GLY A 43 7.61 6.85 4.44
N GLY A 44 6.47 6.33 4.92
CA GLY A 44 5.71 5.28 4.24
C GLY A 44 6.55 4.04 3.95
N GLN A 45 6.37 3.43 2.77
CA GLN A 45 7.13 2.24 2.37
C GLN A 45 8.53 2.57 1.81
N ILE A 46 8.72 3.80 1.33
CA ILE A 46 9.93 4.22 0.61
C ILE A 46 11.04 4.59 1.58
N TRP A 47 10.78 5.55 2.47
CA TRP A 47 11.76 6.07 3.43
C TRP A 47 11.67 5.42 4.81
N ARG A 48 10.97 4.28 4.90
CA ARG A 48 10.95 3.42 6.09
C ARG A 48 12.36 3.14 6.60
N GLN A 49 12.54 3.29 7.90
CA GLN A 49 13.83 3.21 8.58
C GLN A 49 13.71 2.47 9.91
N ALA A 50 14.80 1.80 10.30
CA ALA A 50 14.97 1.22 11.63
C ALA A 50 15.00 2.33 12.71
N VAL A 51 14.85 1.93 13.98
CA VAL A 51 14.72 2.87 15.11
C VAL A 51 15.92 3.83 15.21
N ASP A 52 17.14 3.36 14.94
CA ASP A 52 18.35 4.17 15.11
C ASP A 52 18.99 4.60 13.79
N ALA A 53 18.29 4.42 12.67
CA ALA A 53 18.81 4.79 11.36
C ALA A 53 18.72 6.30 11.12
N THR A 54 19.79 6.88 10.57
CA THR A 54 19.78 8.25 10.07
C THR A 54 19.18 8.27 8.66
N PRO A 55 18.18 9.13 8.38
CA PRO A 55 17.62 9.25 7.04
C PRO A 55 18.67 9.65 6.01
N ALA A 56 18.62 9.04 4.83
CA ALA A 56 19.37 9.54 3.69
C ALA A 56 18.97 11.01 3.39
N PRO A 57 19.86 11.86 2.84
CA PRO A 57 19.59 13.29 2.67
C PRO A 57 18.26 13.62 1.98
N ALA A 58 17.94 12.92 0.89
CA ALA A 58 16.68 13.10 0.16
C ALA A 58 15.44 12.74 1.01
N ALA A 59 15.55 11.77 1.93
CA ALA A 59 14.49 11.45 2.87
C ALA A 59 14.40 12.51 3.98
N ALA A 60 15.55 12.96 4.50
CA ALA A 60 15.62 13.98 5.55
C ALA A 60 14.95 15.30 5.12
N GLU A 61 15.19 15.74 3.89
CA GLU A 61 14.57 16.93 3.30
C GLU A 61 13.04 16.81 3.30
N ARG A 62 12.50 15.65 2.92
CA ARG A 62 11.06 15.41 2.86
C ARG A 62 10.41 15.31 4.24
N LEU A 63 11.12 14.71 5.19
CA LEU A 63 10.68 14.61 6.58
C LEU A 63 10.74 15.95 7.34
N ALA A 64 11.46 16.95 6.82
CA ALA A 64 11.59 18.26 7.47
C ALA A 64 10.24 18.98 7.65
N VAL A 65 9.22 18.66 6.84
CA VAL A 65 7.87 19.21 6.98
C VAL A 65 7.26 18.92 8.36
N LEU A 66 7.63 17.79 8.99
CA LEU A 66 7.13 17.37 10.30
C LEU A 66 7.61 18.27 11.44
N ARG A 67 8.62 19.11 11.19
CA ARG A 67 9.18 20.06 12.17
C ARG A 67 8.61 21.47 12.01
N ARG A 68 7.68 21.68 11.07
CA ARG A 68 7.06 22.99 10.89
C ARG A 68 6.09 23.30 12.03
N PRO A 69 6.03 24.55 12.52
CA PRO A 69 5.22 24.91 13.69
C PRO A 69 3.72 24.77 13.45
N ASN A 70 3.27 24.84 12.19
CA ASN A 70 1.87 24.69 11.79
C ASN A 70 1.50 23.25 11.37
N VAL A 71 2.38 22.27 11.58
CA VAL A 71 2.14 20.86 11.21
C VAL A 71 2.22 19.99 12.46
N THR A 72 1.10 19.32 12.78
CA THR A 72 1.04 18.29 13.82
C THR A 72 1.16 16.91 13.18
N HIS A 73 2.06 16.07 13.70
CA HIS A 73 2.21 14.70 13.23
C HIS A 73 1.67 13.72 14.28
N LEU A 74 0.59 13.03 13.92
CA LEU A 74 -0.07 12.00 14.70
C LEU A 74 0.45 10.63 14.20
N ALA A 75 1.61 10.23 14.71
CA ALA A 75 2.25 8.95 14.38
C ALA A 75 1.61 7.79 15.17
N ALA A 76 1.77 6.56 14.68
CA ALA A 76 1.15 5.36 15.27
C ALA A 76 -0.36 5.52 15.54
N THR A 77 -1.03 6.40 14.79
CA THR A 77 -2.41 6.80 15.00
C THR A 77 -3.26 6.25 13.88
N ARG A 78 -4.30 5.49 14.24
CA ARG A 78 -5.21 4.82 13.31
C ARG A 78 -6.50 5.60 13.18
N ILE A 79 -7.08 5.59 11.98
CA ILE A 79 -8.41 6.15 11.73
C ILE A 79 -9.45 5.07 11.98
N VAL A 80 -10.31 5.30 12.95
CA VAL A 80 -11.37 4.39 13.38
C VAL A 80 -12.62 4.59 12.55
N ALA A 81 -13.04 5.84 12.35
CA ALA A 81 -14.26 6.20 11.63
C ALA A 81 -14.24 7.67 11.17
N GLU A 82 -15.12 8.02 10.25
CA GLU A 82 -15.67 9.37 10.18
C GLU A 82 -16.92 9.41 11.07
N THR A 83 -16.96 10.29 12.07
CA THR A 83 -18.13 10.41 12.97
C THR A 83 -19.21 11.27 12.34
N GLN A 84 -18.78 12.32 11.65
CA GLN A 84 -19.61 13.25 10.88
C GLN A 84 -18.76 13.90 9.79
N PRO A 85 -19.37 14.50 8.75
CA PRO A 85 -18.62 15.20 7.71
C PRO A 85 -17.63 16.21 8.30
N GLY A 86 -16.34 16.05 8.00
CA GLY A 86 -15.30 16.95 8.49
C GLY A 86 -14.68 16.55 9.84
N THR A 87 -15.05 15.40 10.43
CA THR A 87 -14.49 14.91 11.70
C THR A 87 -14.08 13.44 11.63
N LEU A 88 -12.80 13.14 11.87
CA LEU A 88 -12.28 11.77 11.98
C LEU A 88 -12.12 11.37 13.45
N LEU A 89 -12.56 10.16 13.79
CA LEU A 89 -12.22 9.49 15.05
C LEU A 89 -10.90 8.74 14.88
N LEU A 90 -9.94 9.10 15.72
CA LEU A 90 -8.58 8.58 15.71
C LEU A 90 -8.29 7.78 16.99
N GLU A 91 -7.36 6.84 16.89
CA GLU A 91 -6.89 6.03 18.01
C GLU A 91 -5.38 5.77 17.92
N ASP A 92 -4.63 6.17 18.95
CA ASP A 92 -3.25 5.74 19.19
C ASP A 92 -3.19 4.67 20.30
N ASP A 93 -2.02 4.30 20.79
CA ASP A 93 -1.87 3.31 21.87
C ASP A 93 -2.34 3.81 23.25
N GLU A 94 -2.50 5.11 23.44
CA GLU A 94 -2.85 5.72 24.74
C GLU A 94 -4.30 6.19 24.80
N ARG A 95 -4.84 6.77 23.72
CA ARG A 95 -6.09 7.53 23.71
C ARG A 95 -6.84 7.51 22.37
N GLY A 96 -8.11 7.90 22.46
CA GLY A 96 -8.91 8.31 21.30
C GLY A 96 -8.90 9.83 21.15
N LEU A 97 -8.97 10.33 19.92
CA LEU A 97 -8.92 11.75 19.58
C LEU A 97 -9.93 12.04 18.45
N LEU A 98 -10.61 13.18 18.51
CA LEU A 98 -11.40 13.68 17.38
C LEU A 98 -10.56 14.72 16.60
N LEU A 99 -10.42 14.51 15.29
CA LEU A 99 -9.75 15.43 14.37
C LEU A 99 -10.77 16.10 13.47
N GLU A 100 -11.01 17.39 13.70
CA GLU A 100 -11.83 18.24 12.85
C GLU A 100 -10.97 18.90 11.77
N PHE A 101 -11.50 19.00 10.55
CA PHE A 101 -10.77 19.55 9.42
C PHE A 101 -11.67 20.30 8.43
N ARG A 102 -11.12 21.32 7.77
CA ARG A 102 -11.78 21.98 6.63
C ARG A 102 -11.64 21.19 5.33
N THR A 103 -10.45 20.63 5.10
CA THR A 103 -10.16 19.78 3.92
C THR A 103 -9.42 18.52 4.31
N LEU A 104 -9.62 17.45 3.54
CA LEU A 104 -8.99 16.15 3.73
C LEU A 104 -8.19 15.77 2.50
N ILE A 105 -6.95 15.30 2.69
CA ILE A 105 -6.11 14.71 1.65
C ILE A 105 -5.81 13.26 2.02
N VAL A 106 -6.35 12.31 1.25
CA VAL A 106 -6.13 10.88 1.46
C VAL A 106 -4.92 10.39 0.69
N CYS A 107 -3.86 10.03 1.42
CA CYS A 107 -2.58 9.51 0.91
C CYS A 107 -2.31 8.09 1.43
N SER A 108 -3.36 7.25 1.46
CA SER A 108 -3.39 5.93 2.12
C SER A 108 -2.55 4.84 1.43
N GLY A 109 -1.89 5.16 0.33
CA GLY A 109 -0.96 4.28 -0.39
C GLY A 109 -1.62 3.05 -1.01
N ALA A 110 -0.85 1.97 -1.15
CA ALA A 110 -1.30 0.68 -1.66
C ALA A 110 -0.81 -0.48 -0.78
N ARG A 111 -1.37 -1.66 -1.01
CA ARG A 111 -1.05 -2.92 -0.32
C ARG A 111 -0.52 -3.91 -1.33
N GLU A 112 0.31 -4.84 -0.89
CA GLU A 112 0.80 -5.89 -1.77
C GLU A 112 -0.32 -6.87 -2.16
N LEU A 113 -0.39 -7.22 -3.45
CA LEU A 113 -1.28 -8.26 -3.94
C LEU A 113 -0.62 -9.63 -3.71
N LEU A 114 -1.24 -10.41 -2.84
CA LEU A 114 -0.84 -11.79 -2.57
C LEU A 114 -1.87 -12.72 -3.21
N LEU A 115 -1.40 -13.68 -4.01
CA LEU A 115 -2.25 -14.70 -4.63
C LEU A 115 -1.94 -16.07 -4.02
N PRO A 116 -2.98 -16.88 -3.74
CA PRO A 116 -2.81 -18.21 -3.15
C PRO A 116 -2.13 -19.17 -4.12
N PHE A 117 -1.15 -19.92 -3.60
CA PHE A 117 -0.54 -21.09 -4.22
C PHE A 117 -0.18 -22.10 -3.12
N PRO A 118 -0.06 -23.41 -3.40
CA PRO A 118 0.27 -24.41 -2.39
C PRO A 118 1.50 -24.01 -1.54
N GLY A 119 1.32 -23.96 -0.22
CA GLY A 119 2.37 -23.56 0.74
C GLY A 119 2.58 -22.05 0.95
N TRP A 120 1.78 -21.16 0.33
CA TRP A 120 1.97 -19.70 0.45
C TRP A 120 1.80 -19.13 1.87
N THR A 121 1.22 -19.90 2.79
CA THR A 121 1.02 -19.52 4.20
C THR A 121 2.08 -20.09 5.15
N LEU A 122 3.05 -20.88 4.65
CA LEU A 122 4.11 -21.45 5.48
C LEU A 122 4.94 -20.35 6.17
N PRO A 123 5.32 -20.53 7.45
CA PRO A 123 6.31 -19.67 8.08
C PRO A 123 7.59 -19.59 7.23
N GLY A 124 8.03 -18.38 6.91
CA GLY A 124 9.13 -18.13 5.97
C GLY A 124 8.67 -17.64 4.59
N VAL A 125 7.38 -17.75 4.27
CA VAL A 125 6.77 -17.13 3.09
C VAL A 125 6.17 -15.77 3.45
N THR A 126 6.58 -14.72 2.73
CA THR A 126 6.07 -13.35 2.90
C THR A 126 5.78 -12.72 1.54
N GLY A 127 5.20 -11.52 1.53
CA GLY A 127 5.25 -10.65 0.34
C GLY A 127 6.67 -10.14 0.08
N ALA A 128 6.96 -9.70 -1.15
CA ALA A 128 8.24 -9.07 -1.52
C ALA A 128 8.42 -7.72 -0.81
N GLY A 129 7.38 -6.89 -0.77
CA GLY A 129 7.33 -5.68 0.04
C GLY A 129 7.34 -6.00 1.53
N GLY A 130 6.63 -7.06 1.93
CA GLY A 130 6.64 -7.58 3.30
C GLY A 130 8.03 -7.96 3.82
N LEU A 131 8.84 -8.67 3.03
CA LEU A 131 10.22 -9.00 3.41
C LEU A 131 11.08 -7.74 3.58
N GLN A 132 10.99 -6.81 2.61
CA GLN A 132 11.73 -5.54 2.68
C GLN A 132 11.38 -4.76 3.94
N ALA A 133 10.08 -4.70 4.27
CA ALA A 133 9.58 -4.08 5.49
C ALA A 133 10.17 -4.73 6.75
N LEU A 134 10.13 -6.06 6.84
CA LEU A 134 10.64 -6.80 7.99
C LEU A 134 12.14 -6.56 8.19
N ILE A 135 12.94 -6.59 7.12
CA ILE A 135 14.39 -6.33 7.21
C ILE A 135 14.65 -4.90 7.70
N LYS A 136 13.94 -3.91 7.15
CA LYS A 136 14.07 -2.51 7.57
C LYS A 136 13.67 -2.29 9.03
N TYR A 137 12.85 -3.18 9.61
CA TYR A 137 12.48 -3.18 11.02
C TYR A 137 13.33 -4.11 11.89
N GLY A 138 14.42 -4.69 11.35
CA GLY A 138 15.40 -5.43 12.13
C GLY A 138 15.35 -6.96 12.02
N LEU A 139 14.57 -7.51 11.08
CA LEU A 139 14.65 -8.94 10.79
C LEU A 139 16.05 -9.31 10.28
N ASP A 140 16.76 -10.16 11.02
CA ASP A 140 18.04 -10.70 10.57
C ASP A 140 17.85 -11.77 9.49
N VAL A 141 18.47 -11.52 8.34
CA VAL A 141 18.47 -12.38 7.16
C VAL A 141 19.89 -12.79 6.75
N ARG A 142 20.91 -12.47 7.56
CA ARG A 142 22.30 -12.73 7.23
C ARG A 142 22.53 -14.22 6.99
N GLY A 143 23.13 -14.55 5.86
CA GLY A 143 23.45 -15.92 5.45
C GLY A 143 22.25 -16.75 4.97
N GLN A 144 21.01 -16.31 5.18
CA GLN A 144 19.81 -17.04 4.76
C GLN A 144 19.69 -17.06 3.23
N ARG A 145 19.26 -18.21 2.70
CA ARG A 145 18.95 -18.42 1.28
C ARG A 145 17.55 -17.90 1.00
N ILE A 146 17.45 -16.90 0.13
CA ILE A 146 16.17 -16.24 -0.16
C ILE A 146 15.84 -16.37 -1.64
N VAL A 147 14.62 -16.83 -1.92
CA VAL A 147 13.98 -16.72 -3.23
C VAL A 147 13.01 -15.54 -3.20
N ILE A 148 13.05 -14.70 -4.24
CA ILE A 148 12.10 -13.61 -4.42
C ILE A 148 11.35 -13.87 -5.71
N ALA A 149 10.03 -13.73 -5.72
CA ALA A 149 9.18 -14.09 -6.84
C ALA A 149 7.97 -13.17 -6.98
N GLY A 150 7.39 -13.12 -8.17
CA GLY A 150 6.09 -12.49 -8.40
C GLY A 150 6.11 -11.58 -9.61
N SER A 151 5.66 -10.33 -9.47
CA SER A 151 5.55 -9.39 -10.59
C SER A 151 6.06 -7.99 -10.28
N GLY A 152 6.91 -7.47 -11.16
CA GLY A 152 7.24 -6.05 -11.27
C GLY A 152 8.50 -5.58 -10.53
N PRO A 153 8.80 -4.27 -10.60
CA PRO A 153 10.08 -3.72 -10.14
C PRO A 153 10.35 -3.88 -8.63
N LEU A 154 9.31 -4.08 -7.81
CA LEU A 154 9.45 -4.27 -6.36
C LEU A 154 10.33 -5.48 -6.02
N LEU A 155 10.34 -6.51 -6.86
CA LEU A 155 11.16 -7.71 -6.65
C LEU A 155 12.66 -7.37 -6.57
N LEU A 156 13.13 -6.50 -7.47
CA LEU A 156 14.52 -6.05 -7.52
C LEU A 156 14.88 -5.18 -6.30
N ALA A 157 13.97 -4.30 -5.88
CA ALA A 157 14.17 -3.47 -4.70
C ALA A 157 14.24 -4.32 -3.40
N SER A 158 13.37 -5.34 -3.30
CA SER A 158 13.39 -6.30 -2.19
C SER A 158 14.69 -7.13 -2.18
N ALA A 159 15.14 -7.60 -3.36
CA ALA A 159 16.39 -8.33 -3.52
C ALA A 159 17.62 -7.52 -3.11
N ALA A 160 17.68 -6.26 -3.53
CA ALA A 160 18.76 -5.36 -3.12
C ALA A 160 18.78 -5.13 -1.60
N THR A 161 17.60 -4.99 -0.98
CA THR A 161 17.48 -4.84 0.49
C THR A 161 17.99 -6.08 1.20
N ALA A 162 17.54 -7.27 0.78
CA ALA A 162 17.95 -8.54 1.37
C ALA A 162 19.46 -8.78 1.25
N ARG A 163 20.05 -8.50 0.08
CA ARG A 163 21.50 -8.62 -0.12
C ARG A 163 22.30 -7.64 0.73
N HIS A 164 21.85 -6.40 0.83
CA HIS A 164 22.50 -5.41 1.67
C HIS A 164 22.49 -5.83 3.15
N ALA A 165 21.43 -6.51 3.59
CA ALA A 165 21.35 -7.11 4.92
C ALA A 165 22.11 -8.45 5.07
N GLY A 166 22.85 -8.89 4.05
CA GLY A 166 23.70 -10.09 4.09
C GLY A 166 23.03 -11.40 3.69
N ALA A 167 21.82 -11.37 3.11
CA ALA A 167 21.15 -12.57 2.62
C ALA A 167 21.75 -13.09 1.30
N ARG A 168 21.67 -14.40 1.10
CA ARG A 168 22.04 -15.10 -0.14
C ARG A 168 20.81 -15.20 -1.05
N VAL A 169 20.55 -14.15 -1.82
CA VAL A 169 19.44 -14.15 -2.80
C VAL A 169 19.81 -14.99 -4.02
N SER A 170 19.25 -16.19 -4.10
CA SER A 170 19.56 -17.18 -5.15
C SER A 170 18.77 -16.96 -6.43
N HIS A 171 17.53 -16.46 -6.33
CA HIS A 171 16.63 -16.26 -7.46
C HIS A 171 15.77 -15.00 -7.27
N VAL A 172 15.59 -14.25 -8.36
CA VAL A 172 14.55 -13.22 -8.50
C VAL A 172 13.68 -13.61 -9.69
N LEU A 173 12.51 -14.18 -9.44
CA LEU A 173 11.62 -14.78 -10.43
C LEU A 173 10.54 -13.77 -10.82
N GLU A 174 10.57 -13.35 -12.08
CA GLU A 174 9.58 -12.46 -12.66
C GLU A 174 8.60 -13.26 -13.53
N GLN A 175 7.32 -13.19 -13.21
CA GLN A 175 6.28 -13.89 -13.96
C GLN A 175 6.08 -13.31 -15.37
N ALA A 176 6.37 -12.02 -15.59
CA ALA A 176 6.28 -11.40 -16.90
C ALA A 176 7.17 -12.12 -17.93
N ALA A 177 6.68 -12.24 -19.16
CA ALA A 177 7.45 -12.87 -20.23
C ALA A 177 8.70 -12.05 -20.57
N TRP A 178 9.75 -12.72 -21.04
CA TRP A 178 11.01 -12.06 -21.38
C TRP A 178 10.81 -10.86 -22.33
N ARG A 179 9.88 -10.97 -23.30
CA ARG A 179 9.58 -9.92 -24.28
C ARG A 179 9.00 -8.66 -23.62
N ASP A 180 8.23 -8.82 -22.55
CA ASP A 180 7.59 -7.70 -21.85
C ASP A 180 8.59 -7.00 -20.95
N VAL A 181 9.45 -7.77 -20.28
CA VAL A 181 10.60 -7.25 -19.53
C VAL A 181 11.56 -6.50 -20.47
N ALA A 182 11.93 -7.09 -21.60
CA ALA A 182 12.83 -6.47 -22.57
C ALA A 182 12.22 -5.21 -23.19
N GLY A 183 10.93 -5.25 -23.56
CA GLY A 183 10.20 -4.10 -24.08
C GLY A 183 10.10 -2.96 -23.06
N PHE A 184 9.86 -3.29 -21.78
CA PHE A 184 9.90 -2.31 -20.70
C PHE A 184 11.30 -1.70 -20.55
N GLY A 185 12.34 -2.54 -20.49
CA GLY A 185 13.73 -2.11 -20.39
C GLY A 185 14.16 -1.20 -21.54
N ALA A 186 13.77 -1.53 -22.78
CA ALA A 186 14.03 -0.72 -23.96
C ALA A 186 13.30 0.64 -23.94
N GLY A 187 12.22 0.78 -23.16
CA GLY A 187 11.50 2.04 -22.97
C GLY A 187 12.06 2.94 -21.87
N LEU A 188 12.96 2.43 -21.01
CA LEU A 188 13.42 3.15 -19.81
C LEU A 188 14.20 4.44 -20.10
N TRP A 189 14.75 4.63 -21.30
CA TRP A 189 15.44 5.87 -21.67
C TRP A 189 14.55 7.11 -21.58
N ARG A 190 13.22 6.95 -21.66
CA ARG A 190 12.23 8.03 -21.45
C ARG A 190 12.20 8.54 -20.00
N TRP A 191 12.71 7.75 -19.06
CA TRP A 191 12.82 8.06 -17.64
C TRP A 191 14.26 7.80 -17.13
N PRO A 192 15.21 8.72 -17.38
CA PRO A 192 16.63 8.50 -17.08
C PRO A 192 16.93 8.11 -15.63
N SER A 193 16.18 8.66 -14.66
CA SER A 193 16.33 8.28 -13.25
C SER A 193 15.92 6.82 -13.00
N LYS A 194 14.90 6.31 -13.68
CA LYS A 194 14.49 4.89 -13.62
C LYS A 194 15.44 3.98 -14.36
N LEU A 195 16.02 4.43 -15.46
CA LEU A 195 17.10 3.70 -16.14
C LEU A 195 18.31 3.52 -15.22
N ALA A 196 18.77 4.60 -14.58
CA ALA A 196 19.87 4.54 -13.61
C ALA A 196 19.54 3.63 -12.41
N GLN A 197 18.30 3.73 -11.90
CA GLN A 197 17.82 2.86 -10.82
C GLN A 197 17.82 1.38 -11.25
N ALA A 198 17.34 1.06 -12.46
CA ALA A 198 17.31 -0.30 -12.99
C ALA A 198 18.73 -0.87 -13.16
N ALA A 199 19.67 -0.06 -13.67
CA ALA A 199 21.07 -0.45 -13.80
C ALA A 199 21.70 -0.79 -12.43
N LYS A 200 21.42 0.02 -11.40
CA LYS A 200 21.90 -0.23 -10.03
C LYS A 200 21.34 -1.51 -9.41
N LEU A 201 20.11 -1.88 -9.79
CA LEU A 201 19.41 -3.04 -9.26
C LEU A 201 19.61 -4.31 -10.13
N ALA A 202 20.31 -4.20 -11.25
CA ALA A 202 20.53 -5.31 -12.17
C ALA A 202 21.21 -6.49 -11.47
N THR A 203 20.78 -7.71 -11.81
CA THR A 203 21.35 -8.90 -11.18
C THR A 203 21.30 -10.14 -12.08
N ALA A 204 22.39 -10.92 -12.02
CA ALA A 204 22.54 -12.18 -12.74
C ALA A 204 21.59 -13.30 -12.28
N VAL A 205 20.86 -13.12 -11.17
CA VAL A 205 19.86 -14.10 -10.68
C VAL A 205 18.42 -13.73 -11.05
N TYR A 206 18.23 -12.65 -11.81
CA TYR A 206 16.92 -12.29 -12.35
C TYR A 206 16.51 -13.28 -13.44
N ARG A 207 15.29 -13.81 -13.34
CA ARG A 207 14.75 -14.85 -14.22
C ARG A 207 13.36 -14.39 -14.68
N PRO A 208 13.24 -13.78 -15.88
CA PRO A 208 11.94 -13.54 -16.48
C PRO A 208 11.28 -14.86 -16.88
N ASP A 209 9.98 -14.82 -17.13
CA ASP A 209 9.15 -15.98 -17.47
C ASP A 209 9.28 -17.11 -16.43
N ALA A 210 9.36 -16.74 -15.15
CA ALA A 210 9.54 -17.67 -14.05
C ALA A 210 8.68 -17.33 -12.82
N TYR A 211 8.14 -18.35 -12.15
CA TYR A 211 7.33 -18.17 -10.94
C TYR A 211 7.39 -19.40 -10.03
N VAL A 212 7.03 -19.20 -8.76
CA VAL A 212 6.87 -20.30 -7.80
C VAL A 212 5.52 -20.98 -8.02
N VAL A 213 5.54 -22.30 -8.12
CA VAL A 213 4.34 -23.15 -8.26
C VAL A 213 3.86 -23.63 -6.90
N GLU A 214 4.80 -23.96 -6.02
CA GLU A 214 4.52 -24.57 -4.72
C GLU A 214 5.69 -24.32 -3.75
N ALA A 215 5.37 -24.12 -2.47
CA ALA A 215 6.32 -24.05 -1.38
C ALA A 215 6.15 -25.27 -0.48
N PHE A 216 7.28 -25.87 -0.06
CA PHE A 216 7.31 -27.07 0.77
C PHE A 216 7.96 -26.80 2.12
N GLY A 217 7.49 -27.54 3.10
CA GLY A 217 8.00 -27.55 4.46
C GLY A 217 6.99 -28.13 5.42
N ASP A 218 7.46 -28.69 6.53
CA ASP A 218 6.58 -29.16 7.62
C ASP A 218 6.23 -27.99 8.55
N GLN A 219 7.19 -27.54 9.37
CA GLN A 219 6.99 -26.44 10.32
C GLN A 219 7.25 -25.05 9.72
N ARG A 220 8.09 -24.99 8.68
CA ARG A 220 8.52 -23.76 8.00
C ARG A 220 8.96 -24.09 6.59
N LEU A 221 9.09 -23.07 5.75
CA LEU A 221 9.64 -23.21 4.41
C LEU A 221 11.03 -23.87 4.41
N GLU A 222 11.21 -24.85 3.54
CA GLU A 222 12.48 -25.53 3.30
C GLU A 222 12.90 -25.46 1.82
N ARG A 223 11.91 -25.43 0.91
CA ARG A 223 12.13 -25.54 -0.53
C ARG A 223 10.96 -24.97 -1.33
N VAL A 224 11.23 -24.54 -2.55
CA VAL A 224 10.20 -24.10 -3.51
C VAL A 224 10.33 -24.87 -4.82
N ARG A 225 9.20 -25.17 -5.47
CA ARG A 225 9.14 -25.58 -6.88
C ARG A 225 8.95 -24.36 -7.76
N ILE A 226 9.83 -24.20 -8.73
CA ILE A 226 9.87 -23.09 -9.68
C ILE A 226 9.52 -23.63 -11.05
N ARG A 227 8.68 -22.89 -11.78
CA ARG A 227 8.49 -23.05 -13.23
C ARG A 227 9.16 -21.91 -13.95
N GLN A 228 9.98 -22.23 -14.94
CA GLN A 228 10.67 -21.28 -15.82
C GLN A 228 10.52 -21.75 -17.27
N GLY A 229 9.68 -21.04 -18.04
CA GLY A 229 9.16 -21.56 -19.30
C GLY A 229 8.54 -22.95 -19.09
N GLU A 230 9.00 -23.94 -19.84
CA GLU A 230 8.55 -25.35 -19.75
C GLU A 230 9.27 -26.17 -18.66
N ARG A 231 10.31 -25.62 -18.03
CA ARG A 231 11.12 -26.36 -17.05
C ARG A 231 10.54 -26.18 -15.66
N GLU A 232 10.42 -27.27 -14.93
CA GLU A 232 10.17 -27.26 -13.49
C GLU A 232 11.34 -27.84 -12.71
N TYR A 233 11.70 -27.19 -11.61
CA TYR A 233 12.78 -27.64 -10.72
C TYR A 233 12.57 -27.11 -9.30
N GLU A 234 13.27 -27.71 -8.34
CA GLU A 234 13.16 -27.34 -6.94
C GLU A 234 14.43 -26.67 -6.42
N VAL A 235 14.27 -25.73 -5.50
CA VAL A 235 15.37 -24.97 -4.90
C VAL A 235 15.16 -24.84 -3.41
N ASP A 236 16.14 -25.30 -2.64
CA ASP A 236 16.14 -25.13 -1.19
C ASP A 236 16.29 -23.66 -0.82
N CYS A 237 15.46 -23.19 0.10
CA CYS A 237 15.52 -21.82 0.60
C CYS A 237 14.93 -21.72 2.01
N ASP A 238 15.44 -20.74 2.75
CA ASP A 238 15.02 -20.49 4.13
C ASP A 238 13.89 -19.45 4.17
N ARG A 239 13.75 -18.63 3.11
CA ARG A 239 12.65 -17.68 2.91
C ARG A 239 12.23 -17.55 1.45
N LEU A 240 10.94 -17.30 1.26
CA LEU A 240 10.33 -16.92 0.00
C LEU A 240 9.62 -15.57 0.16
N ALA A 241 9.96 -14.59 -0.68
CA ALA A 241 9.22 -13.34 -0.78
C ALA A 241 8.46 -13.31 -2.10
N CYS A 242 7.13 -13.46 -2.06
CA CYS A 242 6.28 -13.60 -3.26
C CYS A 242 5.15 -12.56 -3.29
N GLY A 243 5.10 -11.72 -4.33
CA GLY A 243 4.07 -10.68 -4.48
C GLY A 243 3.80 -10.27 -5.93
N PHE A 244 2.54 -10.07 -6.30
CA PHE A 244 2.10 -9.93 -7.69
C PHE A 244 1.67 -8.50 -8.05
N GLY A 245 2.41 -7.51 -7.53
CA GLY A 245 2.10 -6.09 -7.66
C GLY A 245 1.38 -5.54 -6.43
N LEU A 246 0.73 -4.38 -6.60
CA LEU A 246 0.10 -3.63 -5.53
C LEU A 246 -1.37 -3.34 -5.85
N VAL A 247 -2.19 -3.21 -4.80
CA VAL A 247 -3.60 -2.84 -4.85
C VAL A 247 -3.78 -1.51 -4.11
N PRO A 248 -4.35 -0.47 -4.74
CA PRO A 248 -4.65 0.80 -4.08
C PRO A 248 -5.44 0.62 -2.77
N ASN A 249 -5.08 1.37 -1.74
CA ASN A 249 -5.78 1.30 -0.45
C ASN A 249 -6.98 2.25 -0.43
N THR A 250 -8.11 1.76 -0.93
CA THR A 250 -9.36 2.53 -1.08
C THR A 250 -10.30 2.45 0.13
N VAL A 251 -9.91 1.81 1.23
CA VAL A 251 -10.77 1.58 2.41
C VAL A 251 -11.41 2.87 2.94
N LEU A 252 -10.61 3.88 3.27
CA LEU A 252 -11.12 5.16 3.77
C LEU A 252 -11.89 5.92 2.67
N PRO A 253 -11.36 6.13 1.45
CA PRO A 253 -12.12 6.78 0.38
C PRO A 253 -13.47 6.15 0.07
N SER A 254 -13.56 4.81 0.03
CA SER A 254 -14.82 4.10 -0.18
C SER A 254 -15.80 4.30 0.98
N HIS A 255 -15.30 4.34 2.22
CA HIS A 255 -16.13 4.66 3.39
C HIS A 255 -16.67 6.09 3.32
N LEU A 256 -15.84 7.04 2.90
CA LEU A 256 -16.19 8.44 2.73
C LEU A 256 -17.14 8.70 1.53
N GLY A 257 -17.46 7.68 0.72
CA GLY A 257 -18.32 7.81 -0.45
C GLY A 257 -17.61 8.35 -1.71
N CYS A 258 -16.27 8.36 -1.75
CA CYS A 258 -15.53 8.71 -2.95
C CYS A 258 -15.76 7.66 -4.06
N ARG A 259 -15.87 8.11 -5.31
CA ARG A 259 -16.00 7.25 -6.48
C ARG A 259 -14.73 6.41 -6.66
N ILE A 260 -14.91 5.09 -6.77
CA ILE A 260 -13.84 4.13 -7.02
C ILE A 260 -14.10 3.46 -8.38
N GLU A 261 -13.10 3.47 -9.25
CA GLU A 261 -13.12 2.78 -10.53
C GLU A 261 -11.83 2.00 -10.71
N HIS A 262 -11.92 0.79 -11.28
CA HIS A 262 -10.76 -0.09 -11.50
C HIS A 262 -9.89 -0.29 -10.24
N GLY A 263 -10.52 -0.27 -9.06
CA GLY A 263 -9.85 -0.46 -7.77
C GLY A 263 -9.10 0.76 -7.22
N ALA A 264 -9.20 1.94 -7.85
CA ALA A 264 -8.54 3.18 -7.43
C ALA A 264 -9.53 4.33 -7.19
N VAL A 265 -9.15 5.30 -6.36
CA VAL A 265 -9.94 6.53 -6.17
C VAL A 265 -9.89 7.37 -7.45
N VAL A 266 -11.05 7.76 -7.95
CA VAL A 266 -11.12 8.63 -9.12
C VAL A 266 -10.89 10.09 -8.70
N VAL A 267 -9.97 10.75 -9.39
CA VAL A 267 -9.61 12.15 -9.14
C VAL A 267 -9.53 12.96 -10.43
N ASP A 268 -9.74 14.27 -10.32
CA ASP A 268 -9.50 15.23 -11.40
C ASP A 268 -8.01 15.60 -11.55
N ALA A 269 -7.70 16.52 -12.48
CA ALA A 269 -6.33 17.00 -12.70
C ALA A 269 -5.72 17.74 -11.49
N HIS A 270 -6.54 18.15 -10.53
CA HIS A 270 -6.16 18.83 -9.29
C HIS A 270 -6.24 17.90 -8.07
N GLN A 271 -6.32 16.58 -8.31
CA GLN A 271 -6.43 15.55 -7.28
C GLN A 271 -7.70 15.64 -6.40
N ARG A 272 -8.75 16.34 -6.87
CA ARG A 272 -10.06 16.38 -6.20
C ARG A 272 -10.80 15.07 -6.43
N THR A 273 -11.38 14.51 -5.38
CA THR A 273 -12.26 13.35 -5.47
C THR A 273 -13.69 13.76 -5.85
N SER A 274 -14.60 12.81 -5.96
CA SER A 274 -16.03 13.09 -6.13
C SER A 274 -16.71 13.68 -4.88
N ARG A 275 -16.02 13.72 -3.74
CA ARG A 275 -16.51 14.30 -2.49
C ARG A 275 -15.91 15.68 -2.29
N ASP A 276 -16.76 16.67 -2.06
CA ASP A 276 -16.33 18.04 -1.84
C ASP A 276 -15.44 18.16 -0.59
N GLY A 277 -14.44 19.04 -0.65
CA GLY A 277 -13.41 19.18 0.38
C GLY A 277 -12.47 17.98 0.55
N CYS A 278 -12.59 16.92 -0.26
CA CYS A 278 -11.77 15.71 -0.18
C CYS A 278 -10.90 15.51 -1.44
N PHE A 279 -9.61 15.36 -1.21
CA PHE A 279 -8.56 15.11 -2.21
C PHE A 279 -7.95 13.74 -1.99
N ALA A 280 -7.32 13.16 -3.01
CA ALA A 280 -6.57 11.91 -2.88
C ALA A 280 -5.30 11.95 -3.73
N ALA A 281 -4.21 11.36 -3.24
CA ALA A 281 -2.93 11.38 -3.93
C ALA A 281 -2.06 10.16 -3.63
N GLY A 282 -1.22 9.80 -4.59
CA GLY A 282 -0.35 8.65 -4.49
C GLY A 282 -1.07 7.35 -4.79
N GLU A 283 -0.59 6.25 -4.24
CA GLU A 283 -0.98 4.94 -4.78
C GLU A 283 -2.45 4.56 -4.55
N CYS A 284 -3.19 5.30 -3.72
CA CYS A 284 -4.64 5.15 -3.59
C CYS A 284 -5.41 5.63 -4.84
N THR A 285 -4.83 6.52 -5.66
CA THR A 285 -5.36 6.96 -6.96
C THR A 285 -4.83 6.15 -8.14
N GLY A 286 -4.00 5.13 -7.86
CA GLY A 286 -3.36 4.27 -8.86
C GLY A 286 -1.89 4.06 -8.57
N VAL A 287 -1.40 2.84 -8.73
CA VAL A 287 0.00 2.48 -8.38
C VAL A 287 0.95 3.02 -9.46
N GLY A 288 1.74 4.05 -9.11
CA GLY A 288 2.73 4.64 -10.02
C GLY A 288 4.09 4.95 -9.42
N GLY A 289 4.33 4.55 -8.17
CA GLY A 289 5.61 4.75 -7.49
C GLY A 289 5.79 6.14 -6.88
N SER A 290 6.95 6.34 -6.24
CA SER A 290 7.21 7.51 -5.39
C SER A 290 7.16 8.85 -6.11
N GLU A 291 7.64 8.92 -7.34
CA GLU A 291 7.75 10.17 -8.09
C GLU A 291 6.37 10.68 -8.50
N LEU A 292 5.50 9.79 -9.00
CA LEU A 292 4.10 10.14 -9.26
C LEU A 292 3.42 10.57 -7.96
N ALA A 293 3.58 9.77 -6.90
CA ALA A 293 2.95 10.04 -5.61
C ALA A 293 3.34 11.39 -5.01
N MET A 294 4.61 11.79 -5.12
CA MET A 294 5.07 13.09 -4.65
C MET A 294 4.46 14.25 -5.43
N VAL A 295 4.37 14.13 -6.77
CA VAL A 295 3.78 15.17 -7.62
C VAL A 295 2.28 15.29 -7.36
N GLU A 296 1.56 14.17 -7.28
CA GLU A 296 0.15 14.15 -6.92
C GLU A 296 -0.10 14.72 -5.52
N GLY A 297 0.76 14.39 -4.56
CA GLY A 297 0.70 14.96 -3.21
C GLY A 297 0.83 16.48 -3.23
N GLU A 298 1.80 17.00 -3.97
CA GLU A 298 2.02 18.44 -4.10
C GLU A 298 0.83 19.16 -4.78
N ILE A 299 0.25 18.56 -5.83
CA ILE A 299 -0.98 19.06 -6.47
C ILE A 299 -2.12 19.12 -5.46
N ALA A 300 -2.37 18.02 -4.74
CA ALA A 300 -3.45 17.94 -3.76
C ALA A 300 -3.27 18.96 -2.63
N GLY A 301 -2.04 19.13 -2.13
CA GLY A 301 -1.73 20.08 -1.08
C GLY A 301 -1.96 21.54 -1.50
N HIS A 302 -1.59 21.92 -2.72
CA HIS A 302 -1.88 23.25 -3.25
C HIS A 302 -3.38 23.46 -3.52
N ALA A 303 -4.05 22.45 -4.09
CA ALA A 303 -5.48 22.54 -4.40
C ALA A 303 -6.35 22.63 -3.13
N ALA A 304 -5.98 21.93 -2.06
CA ALA A 304 -6.68 21.94 -0.77
C ALA A 304 -6.71 23.32 -0.10
N ILE A 305 -5.70 24.15 -0.34
CA ILE A 305 -5.63 25.53 0.18
C ILE A 305 -6.01 26.59 -0.87
N GLY A 306 -6.58 26.18 -2.01
CA GLY A 306 -7.02 27.09 -3.07
C GLY A 306 -5.90 27.74 -3.90
N GLN A 307 -4.67 27.23 -3.86
CA GLN A 307 -3.56 27.75 -4.65
C GLN A 307 -3.46 27.08 -6.01
N THR A 308 -3.71 27.83 -7.09
CA THR A 308 -3.76 27.30 -8.46
C THR A 308 -2.51 27.58 -9.30
N ALA A 309 -1.72 28.60 -8.95
CA ALA A 309 -0.54 29.02 -9.71
C ALA A 309 0.49 27.91 -10.02
N PRO A 310 0.84 26.99 -9.09
CA PRO A 310 1.86 25.96 -9.37
C PRO A 310 1.31 24.75 -10.15
N LEU A 311 -0.01 24.65 -10.34
CA LEU A 311 -0.65 23.39 -10.75
C LEU A 311 -0.35 23.00 -12.20
N ALA A 312 -0.20 23.95 -13.12
CA ALA A 312 0.00 23.64 -14.54
C ALA A 312 1.28 22.80 -14.78
N ALA A 313 2.42 23.23 -14.22
CA ALA A 313 3.68 22.51 -14.35
C ALA A 313 3.65 21.14 -13.65
N LEU A 314 2.98 21.05 -12.51
CA LEU A 314 2.83 19.79 -11.78
C LEU A 314 1.96 18.79 -12.54
N VAL A 315 0.90 19.25 -13.22
CA VAL A 315 0.04 18.38 -14.05
C VAL A 315 0.82 17.76 -15.21
N GLU A 316 1.71 18.53 -15.85
CA GLU A 316 2.58 17.99 -16.90
C GLU A 316 3.57 16.94 -16.34
N GLN A 317 4.18 17.23 -15.19
CA GLN A 317 5.05 16.26 -14.51
C GLN A 317 4.28 14.99 -14.10
N ARG A 318 3.04 15.14 -13.64
CA ARG A 318 2.15 14.04 -13.30
C ARG A 318 1.91 13.16 -14.51
N ALA A 319 1.57 13.74 -15.67
CA ALA A 319 1.33 12.99 -16.90
C ALA A 319 2.56 12.16 -17.33
N ARG A 320 3.77 12.73 -17.19
CA ARG A 320 5.03 12.01 -17.47
C ARG A 320 5.21 10.77 -16.59
N TRP A 321 4.93 10.90 -15.29
CA TRP A 321 5.07 9.78 -14.34
C TRP A 321 3.90 8.79 -14.43
N GLN A 322 2.71 9.26 -14.82
CA GLN A 322 1.58 8.40 -15.14
C GLN A 322 1.92 7.48 -16.32
N ALA A 323 2.56 8.00 -17.37
CA ALA A 323 3.01 7.17 -18.50
C ALA A 323 4.01 6.08 -18.08
N PHE A 324 4.86 6.33 -17.07
CA PHE A 324 5.73 5.30 -16.50
C PHE A 324 4.92 4.23 -15.75
N ALA A 325 3.98 4.67 -14.92
CA ALA A 325 3.08 3.80 -14.17
C ALA A 325 2.28 2.88 -15.10
N ASP A 326 1.76 3.43 -16.21
CA ASP A 326 1.01 2.70 -17.22
C ASP A 326 1.89 1.65 -17.91
N ALA A 327 3.13 2.00 -18.27
CA ALA A 327 4.08 1.06 -18.85
C ALA A 327 4.42 -0.10 -17.90
N VAL A 328 4.55 0.16 -16.59
CA VAL A 328 4.75 -0.91 -15.59
C VAL A 328 3.50 -1.79 -15.51
N ARG A 329 2.31 -1.18 -15.38
CA ARG A 329 1.05 -1.92 -15.23
C ARG A 329 0.78 -2.84 -16.42
N GLU A 330 1.03 -2.37 -17.64
CA GLU A 330 0.84 -3.14 -18.87
C GLU A 330 1.83 -4.31 -18.97
N ARG A 331 3.13 -4.04 -18.80
CA ARG A 331 4.20 -5.02 -19.04
C ARG A 331 4.32 -6.09 -17.95
N PHE A 332 3.86 -5.78 -16.75
CA PHE A 332 3.93 -6.67 -15.59
C PHE A 332 2.54 -7.13 -15.14
N ALA A 333 1.55 -7.09 -16.04
CA ALA A 333 0.21 -7.62 -15.77
C ALA A 333 0.27 -9.12 -15.43
N ILE A 334 -0.56 -9.54 -14.47
CA ILE A 334 -0.58 -10.92 -13.97
C ILE A 334 -1.10 -11.85 -15.07
N ARG A 335 -0.27 -12.82 -15.46
CA ARG A 335 -0.60 -13.82 -16.48
C ARG A 335 -1.54 -14.89 -15.94
N GLU A 336 -2.27 -15.51 -16.85
CA GLU A 336 -3.27 -16.53 -16.53
C GLU A 336 -2.74 -17.72 -15.70
N PRO A 337 -1.53 -18.27 -15.95
CA PRO A 337 -1.02 -19.37 -15.13
C PRO A 337 -0.92 -19.02 -13.64
N ILE A 338 -0.61 -17.76 -13.31
CA ILE A 338 -0.52 -17.28 -11.92
C ILE A 338 -1.89 -17.30 -11.24
N ARG A 339 -2.95 -16.95 -11.99
CA ARG A 339 -4.34 -16.95 -11.50
C ARG A 339 -4.88 -18.37 -11.25
N ARG A 340 -4.17 -19.41 -11.71
CA ARG A 340 -4.56 -20.82 -11.60
C ARG A 340 -3.67 -21.63 -10.67
N LEU A 341 -2.81 -20.98 -9.88
CA LEU A 341 -1.90 -21.68 -8.98
C LEU A 341 -2.60 -22.34 -7.79
N ALA A 342 -3.71 -21.76 -7.32
CA ALA A 342 -4.46 -22.29 -6.19
C ALA A 342 -5.03 -23.68 -6.51
N ARG A 343 -4.77 -24.64 -5.63
CA ARG A 343 -5.42 -25.95 -5.62
C ARG A 343 -6.66 -25.91 -4.71
N PRO A 344 -7.59 -26.89 -4.82
CA PRO A 344 -8.79 -26.93 -3.97
C PRO A 344 -8.51 -26.70 -2.48
N ASP A 345 -7.48 -27.35 -1.94
CA ASP A 345 -7.08 -27.30 -0.53
C ASP A 345 -6.22 -26.09 -0.14
N THR A 346 -5.83 -25.25 -1.10
CA THR A 346 -5.03 -24.05 -0.82
C THR A 346 -5.85 -23.05 -0.02
N LEU A 347 -5.31 -22.53 1.09
CA LEU A 347 -5.99 -21.48 1.85
C LEU A 347 -6.16 -20.22 1.01
N LEU A 348 -7.38 -19.70 0.89
CA LEU A 348 -7.63 -18.36 0.35
C LEU A 348 -7.61 -17.31 1.46
N CYS A 349 -8.20 -17.62 2.62
CA CYS A 349 -8.25 -16.72 3.78
C CYS A 349 -7.47 -17.29 4.96
N ARG A 350 -6.21 -16.88 5.12
CA ARG A 350 -5.35 -17.30 6.24
C ARG A 350 -5.83 -16.86 7.64
N CYS A 351 -6.75 -15.90 7.72
CA CYS A 351 -7.22 -15.42 9.03
C CYS A 351 -8.35 -16.27 9.61
N GLU A 352 -9.04 -17.02 8.74
CA GLU A 352 -10.21 -17.84 9.10
C GLU A 352 -10.03 -19.28 8.58
N ASP A 353 -8.79 -19.64 8.18
CA ASP A 353 -8.40 -20.94 7.61
C ASP A 353 -9.33 -21.46 6.49
N VAL A 354 -9.84 -20.54 5.67
CA VAL A 354 -10.77 -20.88 4.58
C VAL A 354 -10.01 -21.29 3.32
N ARG A 355 -10.32 -22.50 2.83
CA ARG A 355 -9.81 -23.08 1.59
C ARG A 355 -10.40 -22.45 0.32
N TYR A 356 -9.68 -22.59 -0.78
CA TYR A 356 -10.08 -22.07 -2.09
C TYR A 356 -11.35 -22.74 -2.61
N ASP A 357 -11.47 -24.07 -2.50
CA ASP A 357 -12.64 -24.83 -2.94
C ASP A 357 -13.94 -24.51 -2.19
N ALA A 358 -13.86 -24.09 -0.94
CA ALA A 358 -15.01 -23.60 -0.18
C ALA A 358 -15.52 -22.26 -0.74
N VAL A 359 -14.65 -21.44 -1.33
CA VAL A 359 -14.98 -20.08 -1.79
C VAL A 359 -15.33 -20.04 -3.27
N ALA A 360 -14.59 -20.77 -4.12
CA ALA A 360 -14.72 -20.71 -5.57
C ALA A 360 -16.16 -20.94 -6.12
N PRO A 361 -17.03 -21.75 -5.50
CA PRO A 361 -18.41 -21.94 -5.96
C PRO A 361 -19.34 -20.74 -5.70
N ALA A 362 -18.95 -19.77 -4.86
CA ALA A 362 -19.83 -18.66 -4.50
C ALA A 362 -20.09 -17.72 -5.69
N HIS A 363 -21.24 -17.05 -5.69
CA HIS A 363 -21.64 -16.11 -6.75
C HIS A 363 -21.17 -14.66 -6.53
N GLY A 364 -20.20 -14.45 -5.63
CA GLY A 364 -19.70 -13.12 -5.31
C GLY A 364 -19.11 -13.03 -3.90
N TRP A 365 -18.41 -11.92 -3.65
CA TRP A 365 -17.68 -11.70 -2.39
C TRP A 365 -18.58 -11.78 -1.15
N THR A 366 -19.78 -11.19 -1.19
CA THR A 366 -20.72 -11.22 -0.06
C THR A 366 -21.19 -12.63 0.26
N ALA A 367 -21.53 -13.42 -0.76
CA ALA A 367 -21.96 -14.81 -0.57
C ALA A 367 -20.83 -15.67 0.01
N ALA A 368 -19.63 -15.56 -0.58
CA ALA A 368 -18.43 -16.25 -0.07
C ALA A 368 -18.17 -15.92 1.40
N LYS A 369 -18.22 -14.63 1.76
CA LYS A 369 -18.01 -14.16 3.12
C LYS A 369 -19.04 -14.73 4.11
N LEU A 370 -20.32 -14.73 3.76
CA LEU A 370 -21.38 -15.22 4.66
C LEU A 370 -21.37 -16.74 4.82
N GLN A 371 -21.03 -17.48 3.76
CA GLN A 371 -21.07 -18.95 3.77
C GLN A 371 -19.81 -19.57 4.38
N THR A 372 -18.65 -18.92 4.22
CA THR A 372 -17.35 -19.52 4.58
C THR A 372 -16.60 -18.74 5.65
N ARG A 373 -17.08 -17.55 6.02
CA ARG A 373 -16.39 -16.56 6.87
C ARG A 373 -15.15 -15.90 6.25
N CYS A 374 -14.84 -16.16 4.97
CA CYS A 374 -13.68 -15.52 4.33
C CYS A 374 -13.77 -13.98 4.42
N GLY A 375 -12.68 -13.35 4.87
CA GLY A 375 -12.63 -11.89 5.06
C GLY A 375 -13.34 -11.37 6.31
N MET A 376 -13.69 -12.24 7.28
CA MET A 376 -14.21 -11.85 8.60
C MET A 376 -13.14 -11.77 9.70
N GLY A 377 -11.94 -12.31 9.48
CA GLY A 377 -10.86 -12.29 10.48
C GLY A 377 -10.19 -10.93 10.66
N ALA A 378 -9.10 -10.88 11.44
CA ALA A 378 -8.45 -9.64 11.86
C ALA A 378 -8.07 -8.69 10.71
N CYS A 379 -7.71 -9.22 9.54
CA CYS A 379 -7.40 -8.39 8.39
C CYS A 379 -8.63 -7.74 7.71
N GLN A 380 -9.86 -8.14 8.08
CA GLN A 380 -11.13 -7.67 7.53
C GLN A 380 -11.20 -7.77 6.00
N GLY A 381 -10.66 -8.86 5.43
CA GLY A 381 -10.71 -9.12 3.99
C GLY A 381 -9.69 -8.36 3.15
N ARG A 382 -8.78 -7.57 3.74
CA ARG A 382 -7.78 -6.78 2.98
C ARG A 382 -6.83 -7.63 2.14
N VAL A 383 -6.60 -8.90 2.51
CA VAL A 383 -5.73 -9.83 1.76
C VAL A 383 -6.58 -10.72 0.85
N CYS A 384 -7.46 -11.55 1.41
CA CYS A 384 -8.26 -12.49 0.64
C CYS A 384 -9.30 -11.83 -0.27
N GLY A 385 -9.77 -10.62 0.04
CA GLY A 385 -10.66 -9.84 -0.82
C GLY A 385 -9.93 -9.31 -2.07
N ALA A 386 -8.69 -8.87 -1.92
CA ALA A 386 -7.84 -8.49 -3.05
C ALA A 386 -7.52 -9.71 -3.94
N ALA A 387 -7.23 -10.86 -3.33
CA ALA A 387 -7.07 -12.12 -4.06
C ALA A 387 -8.38 -12.52 -4.77
N ALA A 388 -9.53 -12.46 -4.11
CA ALA A 388 -10.82 -12.78 -4.72
C ALA A 388 -11.17 -11.85 -5.89
N HIS A 389 -10.85 -10.56 -5.79
CA HIS A 389 -10.98 -9.64 -6.91
C HIS A 389 -10.10 -10.06 -8.10
N ALA A 390 -8.83 -10.38 -7.84
CA ALA A 390 -7.91 -10.81 -8.89
C ALA A 390 -8.29 -12.16 -9.51
N LEU A 391 -8.85 -13.10 -8.74
CA LEU A 391 -9.15 -14.45 -9.21
C LEU A 391 -10.54 -14.57 -9.83
N PHE A 392 -11.53 -13.86 -9.28
CA PHE A 392 -12.94 -14.02 -9.64
C PHE A 392 -13.61 -12.74 -10.15
N GLY A 393 -12.90 -11.60 -10.17
CA GLY A 393 -13.46 -10.30 -10.55
C GLY A 393 -14.46 -9.74 -9.53
N TRP A 394 -14.53 -10.30 -8.32
CA TRP A 394 -15.51 -9.87 -7.32
C TRP A 394 -15.14 -8.52 -6.72
N THR A 395 -16.14 -7.69 -6.49
CA THR A 395 -15.99 -6.40 -5.82
C THR A 395 -16.49 -6.52 -4.39
N ALA A 396 -15.67 -6.11 -3.43
CA ALA A 396 -16.08 -6.03 -2.03
C ALA A 396 -16.98 -4.80 -1.81
N PRO A 397 -18.01 -4.88 -0.95
CA PRO A 397 -18.79 -3.71 -0.57
C PRO A 397 -17.91 -2.73 0.21
N ALA A 398 -18.39 -1.48 0.32
CA ALA A 398 -17.73 -0.47 1.14
C ALA A 398 -17.53 -0.98 2.59
N PRO A 399 -16.38 -0.68 3.21
CA PRO A 399 -16.10 -1.10 4.58
C PRO A 399 -17.05 -0.41 5.56
N ARG A 400 -17.40 -1.12 6.63
CA ARG A 400 -18.21 -0.60 7.73
C ARG A 400 -17.33 -0.07 8.84
N THR A 401 -17.86 0.87 9.63
CA THR A 401 -17.22 1.31 10.87
C THR A 401 -17.34 0.25 11.97
N PRO A 402 -16.33 0.13 12.84
CA PRO A 402 -15.05 0.82 12.78
C PRO A 402 -14.12 0.22 11.69
N LEU A 403 -13.36 1.07 10.99
CA LEU A 403 -12.46 0.70 9.89
C LEU A 403 -11.28 -0.17 10.35
N VAL A 404 -10.94 -0.07 11.63
CA VAL A 404 -9.99 -0.91 12.35
C VAL A 404 -10.60 -1.31 13.70
N PRO A 405 -10.17 -2.41 14.32
CA PRO A 405 -10.49 -2.66 15.72
C PRO A 405 -10.10 -1.47 16.59
N ALA A 406 -11.01 -1.02 17.45
CA ALA A 406 -10.85 0.13 18.33
C ALA A 406 -11.32 -0.20 19.74
N ARG A 407 -10.80 0.53 20.73
CA ARG A 407 -11.24 0.42 22.13
C ARG A 407 -12.66 0.94 22.27
N VAL A 408 -13.44 0.30 23.14
CA VAL A 408 -14.80 0.77 23.49
C VAL A 408 -14.77 2.22 23.96
N GLY A 409 -13.80 2.61 24.79
CA GLY A 409 -13.65 3.99 25.25
C GLY A 409 -13.45 5.01 24.11
N THR A 410 -12.76 4.64 23.03
CA THR A 410 -12.61 5.48 21.85
C THR A 410 -13.94 5.65 21.11
N LEU A 411 -14.73 4.57 20.99
CA LEU A 411 -16.05 4.60 20.34
C LEU A 411 -17.10 5.37 21.15
N MET A 412 -16.87 5.54 22.46
CA MET A 412 -17.70 6.34 23.36
C MET A 412 -17.31 7.82 23.38
N LEU A 413 -16.34 8.25 22.56
CA LEU A 413 -16.06 9.67 22.39
C LEU A 413 -17.24 10.30 21.64
N ASP A 414 -18.11 10.91 22.42
CA ASP A 414 -19.32 11.57 21.96
C ASP A 414 -19.00 12.81 21.10
N ASP A 415 -19.78 13.00 20.02
CA ASP A 415 -19.78 14.23 19.21
C ASP A 415 -20.76 15.29 19.77
N THR A 416 -21.42 15.01 20.91
CA THR A 416 -22.64 15.69 21.39
C THR A 416 -22.47 17.00 22.14
N ASP A 417 -21.29 17.64 22.15
CA ASP A 417 -21.13 19.01 22.70
C ASP A 417 -21.65 20.13 21.77
N MET A 418 -22.47 19.80 20.77
CA MET A 418 -23.06 20.74 19.80
C MET A 418 -24.53 21.10 20.08
N ALA A 419 -25.11 20.71 21.22
CA ALA A 419 -26.49 21.06 21.57
C ALA A 419 -26.67 21.39 23.06
N SER A 420 -25.94 22.39 23.55
CA SER A 420 -26.37 23.10 24.76
C SER A 420 -26.02 24.58 24.70
N CYS A 421 -27.09 25.38 24.75
CA CYS A 421 -27.16 26.78 25.17
C CYS A 421 -26.63 27.83 24.19
N ASP A 422 -27.48 28.25 23.25
CA ASP A 422 -28.00 29.62 23.21
C ASP A 422 -29.14 29.75 22.19
N GLY A 423 -30.33 30.14 22.63
CA GLY A 423 -31.44 30.50 21.74
C GLY A 423 -32.86 30.20 22.22
N VAL A 424 -33.24 30.68 23.42
CA VAL A 424 -34.59 31.21 23.68
C VAL A 424 -34.44 32.67 24.01
#